data_AF-A0A9E3IT34-F1
#
_entry.id   AF-A0A9E3IT34-F1
#
_cell.length_a   1.000
_cell.length_b   1.000
_cell.length_c   1.000
_cell.angle_alpha   90.00
_cell.angle_beta   90.00
_cell.angle_gamma   90.00
#
_symmetry.space_group_name_H-M   'P 1'
#
loop_
_entity.id
_entity.type
_entity.pdbx_description
1 polymer ?
#
loop_
_entity_poly.entity_id
_entity_poly.type
_entity_poly.pdbx_seq_one_letter_code
_entity_poly.pdbx_strand_id
1 'polypeptide(L)'
;MKHILRFLCFLSLFYQAAALRVSARVPQESELGAYLLVYFHDETHSLHMALSSDGYKFTALNDDKPVIEGKEVAEQKGIRDPHIMRGPDGAFYLAMTDLHLFAQKEGLRSTLWERDKSYGWGNNRGLVFMKSKDLINWTRANVRVDKAFPGFENIGCAWAPETIYDTQKKKLMVHFTMRFGNGRNRLYYSYVNDAFTKLETEPKLLFEYPKDISYIDGDIAQVGDKFHLFYVAHDGTPGIKQAVSDSLTSGYVYDPAWCDPEPKACEAPNAWKRIGQNKWVLMYDIYGIDPHNFGFSETTDFKTFTNLGRFNEGVMKTVNFTTAPKHGAVIPLTPAEARRLADHWKLASY
;
A
#
# COMPACT_ATOMS: atom_id res chain seq x y z
N MET A 1 -52.28 -6.70 -59.11
CA MET A 1 -52.18 -5.90 -57.86
C MET A 1 -51.14 -6.58 -56.98
N LYS A 2 -49.97 -5.94 -56.77
CA LYS A 2 -49.55 -5.36 -55.47
C LYS A 2 -49.30 -6.46 -54.41
N HIS A 3 -48.13 -6.71 -53.82
CA HIS A 3 -46.92 -5.93 -53.61
C HIS A 3 -45.68 -6.82 -53.32
N ILE A 4 -44.53 -6.24 -53.61
CA ILE A 4 -43.16 -6.57 -53.20
C ILE A 4 -43.02 -6.72 -51.68
N LEU A 5 -42.25 -7.72 -51.21
CA LEU A 5 -41.38 -7.53 -50.05
C LEU A 5 -40.15 -8.44 -50.15
N ARG A 6 -39.01 -7.85 -50.50
CA ARG A 6 -37.67 -8.47 -50.41
C ARG A 6 -37.21 -8.34 -48.95
N PHE A 7 -36.98 -9.46 -48.26
CA PHE A 7 -36.31 -9.46 -46.97
C PHE A 7 -34.82 -9.74 -47.20
N LEU A 8 -33.99 -8.70 -47.11
CA LEU A 8 -32.54 -8.84 -47.00
C LEU A 8 -32.22 -9.15 -45.53
N CYS A 9 -31.90 -10.40 -45.23
CA CYS A 9 -31.30 -10.77 -43.94
C CYS A 9 -29.84 -10.29 -43.91
N PHE A 10 -29.59 -9.19 -43.21
CA PHE A 10 -28.26 -8.85 -42.71
C PHE A 10 -27.92 -9.81 -41.59
N LEU A 11 -27.06 -10.81 -41.86
CA LEU A 11 -26.41 -11.59 -40.82
C LEU A 11 -25.22 -10.77 -40.29
N SER A 12 -25.42 -10.08 -39.17
CA SER A 12 -24.35 -9.45 -38.40
C SER A 12 -23.46 -10.55 -37.80
N LEU A 13 -22.23 -10.68 -38.31
CA LEU A 13 -21.19 -11.46 -37.66
C LEU A 13 -20.85 -10.79 -36.32
N PHE A 14 -21.31 -11.39 -35.22
CA PHE A 14 -20.77 -11.10 -33.90
C PHE A 14 -19.35 -11.68 -33.82
N TYR A 15 -18.34 -10.82 -34.01
CA TYR A 15 -16.98 -11.11 -33.58
C TYR A 15 -16.96 -11.12 -32.04
N GLN A 16 -17.16 -12.29 -31.42
CA GLN A 16 -16.72 -12.49 -30.04
C GLN A 16 -15.19 -12.54 -30.07
N ALA A 17 -14.56 -11.40 -29.80
CA ALA A 17 -13.15 -11.39 -29.41
C ALA A 17 -13.03 -12.15 -28.09
N ALA A 18 -12.66 -13.43 -28.16
CA ALA A 18 -12.17 -14.15 -27.01
C ALA A 18 -10.88 -13.47 -26.56
N ALA A 19 -10.98 -12.56 -25.59
CA ALA A 19 -9.82 -12.01 -24.93
C ALA A 19 -9.09 -13.18 -24.26
N LEU A 20 -8.03 -13.67 -24.88
CA LEU A 20 -7.10 -14.59 -24.23
C LEU A 20 -6.64 -13.89 -22.94
N ARG A 21 -7.08 -14.43 -21.80
CA ARG A 21 -6.53 -14.07 -20.50
C ARG A 21 -5.10 -14.60 -20.46
N VAL A 22 -4.16 -13.86 -21.05
CA VAL A 22 -2.74 -14.04 -20.75
C VAL A 22 -2.60 -13.64 -19.28
N SER A 23 -2.53 -14.65 -18.40
CA SER A 23 -2.01 -14.47 -17.06
C SER A 23 -0.55 -14.06 -17.24
N ALA A 24 -0.16 -12.90 -16.71
CA ALA A 24 1.25 -12.56 -16.71
C ALA A 24 1.95 -13.55 -15.78
N ARG A 25 3.04 -14.16 -16.24
CA ARG A 25 3.87 -15.02 -15.39
C ARG A 25 4.50 -14.15 -14.31
N VAL A 26 4.54 -14.64 -13.07
CA VAL A 26 5.34 -14.01 -12.00
C VAL A 26 6.83 -14.22 -12.32
N PRO A 27 7.64 -13.14 -12.39
CA PRO A 27 9.08 -13.26 -12.65
C PRO A 27 9.78 -14.00 -11.51
N GLN A 28 10.77 -14.82 -11.85
CA GLN A 28 11.69 -15.39 -10.87
C GLN A 28 12.64 -14.33 -10.33
N GLU A 29 13.24 -14.55 -9.17
CA GLU A 29 14.16 -13.57 -8.55
C GLU A 29 15.33 -13.21 -9.47
N SER A 30 15.84 -14.15 -10.26
CA SER A 30 16.90 -13.91 -11.25
C SER A 30 16.49 -13.01 -12.43
N GLU A 31 15.19 -12.78 -12.62
CA GLU A 31 14.63 -11.91 -13.67
C GLU A 31 14.38 -10.47 -13.14
N LEU A 32 14.49 -10.26 -11.83
CA LEU A 32 14.32 -8.97 -11.17
C LEU A 32 15.64 -8.17 -11.23
N GLY A 33 15.54 -6.86 -11.33
CA GLY A 33 16.73 -6.00 -11.42
C GLY A 33 16.44 -4.52 -11.19
N ALA A 34 15.29 -4.20 -10.61
CA ALA A 34 14.86 -2.85 -10.30
C ALA A 34 13.86 -2.89 -9.13
N TYR A 35 13.56 -1.73 -8.55
CA TYR A 35 12.55 -1.53 -7.54
C TYR A 35 11.64 -0.36 -7.92
N LEU A 36 10.38 -0.46 -7.51
CA LEU A 36 9.40 0.61 -7.50
C LEU A 36 9.11 0.95 -6.05
N LEU A 37 9.24 2.23 -5.70
CA LEU A 37 8.69 2.82 -4.48
C LEU A 37 7.39 3.53 -4.85
N VAL A 38 6.30 3.22 -4.16
CA VAL A 38 5.07 4.04 -4.12
C VAL A 38 5.03 4.84 -2.83
N TYR A 39 4.58 6.09 -2.89
CA TYR A 39 4.50 6.98 -1.73
C TYR A 39 3.45 8.06 -1.98
N PHE A 40 3.18 8.90 -0.99
CA PHE A 40 2.32 10.06 -1.15
C PHE A 40 2.94 11.32 -0.54
N HIS A 41 2.37 12.48 -0.86
CA HIS A 41 2.70 13.76 -0.23
C HIS A 41 1.47 14.35 0.45
N ASP A 42 1.64 14.92 1.65
CA ASP A 42 0.56 15.60 2.38
C ASP A 42 0.04 16.82 1.60
N GLU A 43 0.88 17.47 0.79
CA GLU A 43 0.53 18.65 0.00
C GLU A 43 -0.42 18.32 -1.16
N THR A 44 -0.31 17.13 -1.73
CA THR A 44 -1.09 16.72 -2.91
C THR A 44 -2.14 15.66 -2.62
N HIS A 45 -2.04 14.97 -1.48
CA HIS A 45 -2.85 13.79 -1.14
C HIS A 45 -3.00 12.82 -2.32
N SER A 46 -1.91 12.60 -3.04
CA SER A 46 -1.90 11.88 -4.32
C SER A 46 -0.79 10.85 -4.36
N LEU A 47 -0.92 9.88 -5.26
CA LEU A 47 0.06 8.81 -5.41
C LEU A 47 1.24 9.30 -6.23
N HIS A 48 2.44 9.03 -5.72
CA HIS A 48 3.71 9.26 -6.40
C HIS A 48 4.47 7.94 -6.51
N MET A 49 5.43 7.91 -7.43
CA MET A 49 6.24 6.73 -7.70
C MET A 49 7.70 7.11 -7.95
N ALA A 50 8.62 6.25 -7.54
CA ALA A 50 10.05 6.38 -7.83
C ALA A 50 10.64 5.04 -8.24
N LEU A 51 11.61 5.06 -9.15
CA LEU A 51 12.34 3.87 -9.59
C LEU A 51 13.75 3.83 -9.00
N SER A 52 14.23 2.63 -8.73
CA SER A 52 15.62 2.36 -8.37
C SER A 52 16.13 1.15 -9.13
N SER A 53 17.35 1.22 -9.68
CA SER A 53 18.00 0.06 -10.32
C SER A 53 18.89 -0.73 -9.35
N ASP A 54 19.23 -0.15 -8.19
CA ASP A 54 20.15 -0.74 -7.21
C ASP A 54 19.51 -0.99 -5.83
N GLY A 55 18.33 -0.43 -5.58
CA GLY A 55 17.65 -0.49 -4.28
C GLY A 55 18.27 0.42 -3.21
N TYR A 56 19.06 1.42 -3.61
CA TYR A 56 19.67 2.44 -2.74
C TYR A 56 19.32 3.85 -3.19
N LYS A 57 19.33 4.09 -4.51
CA LYS A 57 19.04 5.40 -5.10
C LYS A 57 17.71 5.36 -5.81
N PHE A 58 16.73 6.14 -5.32
CA PHE A 58 15.40 6.24 -5.89
C PHE A 58 15.23 7.55 -6.64
N THR A 59 14.77 7.47 -7.88
CA THR A 59 14.49 8.63 -8.74
C THR A 59 12.99 8.77 -8.92
N ALA A 60 12.43 9.91 -8.48
CA ALA A 60 11.00 10.20 -8.64
C ALA A 60 10.60 10.21 -10.12
N LEU A 61 9.46 9.61 -10.43
CA LEU A 61 8.81 9.66 -11.74
C LEU A 61 8.05 10.97 -11.89
N ASN A 62 7.75 11.34 -13.14
CA ASN A 62 6.88 12.48 -13.47
C ASN A 62 7.31 13.83 -12.85
N ASP A 63 8.63 14.06 -12.67
CA ASP A 63 9.18 15.21 -11.95
C ASP A 63 8.58 15.39 -10.54
N ASP A 64 8.27 14.27 -9.87
CA ASP A 64 7.62 14.21 -8.55
C ASP A 64 6.23 14.88 -8.51
N LYS A 65 5.58 15.00 -9.67
CA LYS A 65 4.15 15.32 -9.77
C LYS A 65 3.32 14.04 -9.60
N PRO A 66 2.07 14.17 -9.13
CA PRO A 66 1.16 13.03 -8.97
C PRO A 66 1.15 12.11 -10.19
N VAL A 67 1.39 10.82 -9.93
CA VAL A 67 1.18 9.73 -10.91
C VAL A 67 -0.30 9.38 -10.97
N ILE A 68 -0.99 9.38 -9.83
CA ILE A 68 -2.45 9.31 -9.74
C ILE A 68 -2.92 10.39 -8.75
N GLU A 69 -3.76 11.29 -9.25
CA GLU A 69 -4.39 12.36 -8.49
C GLU A 69 -5.42 11.80 -7.49
N GLY A 70 -5.20 12.02 -6.20
CA GLY A 70 -6.07 11.49 -5.13
C GLY A 70 -7.51 11.96 -5.26
N LYS A 71 -7.73 13.21 -5.67
CA LYS A 71 -9.06 13.79 -5.90
C LYS A 71 -9.92 13.05 -6.93
N GLU A 72 -9.28 12.35 -7.87
CA GLU A 72 -9.95 11.59 -8.94
C GLU A 72 -10.33 10.17 -8.48
N VAL A 73 -9.64 9.64 -7.46
CA VAL A 73 -9.76 8.24 -7.04
C VAL A 73 -10.32 8.05 -5.63
N ALA A 74 -10.35 9.08 -4.79
CA ALA A 74 -10.86 8.98 -3.42
C ALA A 74 -12.24 9.61 -3.26
N GLU A 75 -13.08 9.04 -2.39
CA GLU A 75 -14.34 9.66 -1.97
C GLU A 75 -14.06 10.96 -1.20
N GLN A 76 -13.07 10.96 -0.29
CA GLN A 76 -12.65 12.13 0.49
C GLN A 76 -11.80 13.14 -0.29
N LYS A 77 -11.58 12.90 -1.58
CA LYS A 77 -10.75 13.71 -2.47
C LYS A 77 -9.25 13.74 -2.14
N GLY A 78 -8.76 12.77 -1.38
CA GLY A 78 -7.34 12.55 -1.12
C GLY A 78 -7.04 11.10 -0.79
N ILE A 79 -5.87 10.62 -1.21
CA ILE A 79 -5.32 9.33 -0.80
C ILE A 79 -4.13 9.50 0.13
N ARG A 80 -3.86 8.46 0.91
CA ARG A 80 -2.65 8.30 1.72
C ARG A 80 -2.23 6.84 1.77
N ASP A 81 -1.05 6.59 2.31
CA ASP A 81 -0.60 5.26 2.74
C ASP A 81 -0.66 4.19 1.63
N PRO A 82 -0.06 4.42 0.44
CA PRO A 82 -0.04 3.43 -0.62
C PRO A 82 0.81 2.21 -0.27
N HIS A 83 0.18 1.03 -0.33
CA HIS A 83 0.87 -0.25 -0.37
C HIS A 83 0.65 -0.92 -1.73
N ILE A 84 1.71 -1.50 -2.29
CA ILE A 84 1.66 -2.22 -3.55
C ILE A 84 2.25 -3.62 -3.41
N MET A 85 1.64 -4.60 -4.08
CA MET A 85 2.22 -5.94 -4.24
C MET A 85 2.06 -6.46 -5.67
N ARG A 86 2.90 -7.43 -6.05
CA ARG A 86 2.65 -8.29 -7.21
C ARG A 86 1.93 -9.56 -6.76
N GLY A 87 0.75 -9.81 -7.33
CA GLY A 87 -0.01 -11.03 -7.05
C GLY A 87 0.43 -12.23 -7.89
N PRO A 88 -0.13 -13.42 -7.61
CA PRO A 88 0.22 -14.67 -8.28
C PRO A 88 -0.18 -14.73 -9.76
N ASP A 89 -1.06 -13.83 -10.21
CA ASP A 89 -1.47 -13.68 -11.62
C ASP A 89 -0.57 -12.70 -12.40
N GLY A 90 0.54 -12.27 -11.77
CA GLY A 90 1.51 -11.31 -12.31
C GLY A 90 1.02 -9.86 -12.34
N ALA A 91 -0.22 -9.60 -11.92
CA ALA A 91 -0.76 -8.25 -11.79
C ALA A 91 -0.23 -7.55 -10.53
N PHE A 92 -0.30 -6.22 -10.54
CA PHE A 92 0.02 -5.34 -9.43
C PHE A 92 -1.26 -4.88 -8.75
N TYR A 93 -1.25 -4.93 -7.42
CA TYR A 93 -2.38 -4.59 -6.56
C TYR A 93 -1.93 -3.46 -5.64
N LEU A 94 -2.64 -2.33 -5.70
CA LEU A 94 -2.36 -1.13 -4.93
C LEU A 94 -3.56 -0.86 -4.02
N ALA A 95 -3.31 -0.69 -2.73
CA ALA A 95 -4.30 -0.28 -1.75
C ALA A 95 -3.87 1.03 -1.09
N MET A 96 -4.82 1.92 -0.83
CA MET A 96 -4.58 3.23 -0.21
C MET A 96 -5.69 3.60 0.76
N THR A 97 -5.37 4.41 1.75
CA THR A 97 -6.35 5.08 2.61
C THR A 97 -7.12 6.14 1.80
N ASP A 98 -8.45 6.16 1.91
CA ASP A 98 -9.30 7.24 1.38
C ASP A 98 -9.43 8.34 2.46
N LEU A 99 -8.52 9.31 2.47
CA LEU A 99 -8.46 10.36 3.49
C LEU A 99 -7.77 11.63 2.96
N HIS A 100 -8.40 12.77 3.23
CA HIS A 100 -7.84 14.09 2.97
C HIS A 100 -7.78 14.93 4.25
N LEU A 101 -6.57 15.24 4.72
CA LEU A 101 -6.32 15.98 5.95
C LEU A 101 -6.70 17.47 5.86
N PHE A 102 -6.59 18.06 4.66
CA PHE A 102 -6.76 19.50 4.45
C PHE A 102 -8.01 19.86 3.63
N ALA A 103 -8.92 18.91 3.42
CA ALA A 103 -10.12 19.11 2.60
C ALA A 103 -10.95 20.35 3.02
N GLN A 104 -11.03 20.65 4.32
CA GLN A 104 -11.72 21.87 4.78
C GLN A 104 -10.98 23.15 4.38
N LYS A 105 -9.66 23.18 4.62
CA LYS A 105 -8.80 24.32 4.30
C LYS A 105 -8.81 24.61 2.79
N GLU A 106 -8.92 23.57 1.98
CA GLU A 106 -8.95 23.65 0.51
C GLU A 106 -10.37 23.85 -0.06
N GLY A 107 -11.39 23.99 0.79
CA GLY A 107 -12.77 24.23 0.36
C GLY A 107 -13.47 23.03 -0.27
N LEU A 108 -12.91 21.83 -0.16
CA LEU A 108 -13.50 20.57 -0.66
C LEU A 108 -14.58 20.01 0.29
N ARG A 109 -14.57 20.44 1.56
CA ARG A 109 -15.53 20.04 2.60
C ARG A 109 -15.79 21.20 3.56
N SER A 110 -16.99 21.29 4.12
CA SER A 110 -17.33 22.35 5.10
C SER A 110 -16.87 22.04 6.53
N THR A 111 -16.63 20.77 6.85
CA THR A 111 -16.20 20.27 8.15
C THR A 111 -14.75 19.78 8.12
N LEU A 112 -14.07 19.84 9.27
CA LEU A 112 -12.69 19.36 9.41
C LEU A 112 -12.54 17.90 8.99
N TRP A 113 -13.47 17.04 9.41
CA TRP A 113 -13.55 15.62 9.05
C TRP A 113 -14.95 15.27 8.53
N GLU A 114 -15.12 14.12 7.85
CA GLU A 114 -16.44 13.68 7.38
C GLU A 114 -17.39 13.30 8.51
N ARG A 115 -16.85 12.79 9.62
CA ARG A 115 -17.59 12.45 10.83
C ARG A 115 -17.19 13.38 11.96
N ASP A 116 -18.10 13.54 12.93
CA ASP A 116 -17.85 14.38 14.10
C ASP A 116 -16.75 13.80 15.02
N LYS A 117 -16.43 14.56 16.08
CA LYS A 117 -15.36 14.24 17.03
C LYS A 117 -15.48 12.88 17.72
N SER A 118 -16.67 12.25 17.75
CA SER A 118 -16.87 10.91 18.32
C SER A 118 -16.14 9.80 17.53
N TYR A 119 -15.63 10.11 16.34
CA TYR A 119 -14.84 9.19 15.50
C TYR A 119 -13.34 9.51 15.47
N GLY A 120 -12.90 10.52 16.22
CA GLY A 120 -11.49 10.88 16.33
C GLY A 120 -10.89 11.55 15.11
N TRP A 121 -9.57 11.78 15.19
CA TRP A 121 -8.75 12.38 14.14
C TRP A 121 -8.66 11.47 12.91
N GLY A 122 -8.50 12.08 11.72
CA GLY A 122 -8.27 11.35 10.47
C GLY A 122 -9.43 10.43 10.07
N ASN A 123 -10.65 10.68 10.57
CA ASN A 123 -11.72 9.71 10.40
C ASN A 123 -12.08 9.50 8.93
N ASN A 124 -12.16 8.22 8.58
CA ASN A 124 -12.53 7.76 7.25
C ASN A 124 -13.24 6.41 7.36
N ARG A 125 -13.77 5.94 6.23
CA ARG A 125 -14.52 4.68 6.14
C ARG A 125 -14.15 3.87 4.89
N GLY A 126 -13.27 4.42 4.07
CA GLY A 126 -13.02 3.97 2.71
C GLY A 126 -11.56 3.60 2.49
N LEU A 127 -11.35 2.60 1.65
CA LEU A 127 -10.06 2.28 1.06
C LEU A 127 -10.19 2.45 -0.46
N VAL A 128 -9.09 2.77 -1.14
CA VAL A 128 -9.02 2.79 -2.59
C VAL A 128 -8.22 1.58 -3.06
N PHE A 129 -8.85 0.70 -3.81
CA PHE A 129 -8.21 -0.47 -4.41
C PHE A 129 -7.99 -0.24 -5.90
N MET A 130 -6.79 -0.56 -6.37
CA MET A 130 -6.42 -0.46 -7.77
C MET A 130 -5.66 -1.70 -8.22
N LYS A 131 -5.93 -2.17 -9.44
CA LYS A 131 -5.25 -3.33 -10.05
C LYS A 131 -4.76 -2.98 -11.45
N SER A 132 -3.50 -3.30 -11.73
CA SER A 132 -2.85 -3.06 -13.03
C SER A 132 -2.05 -4.27 -13.49
N LYS A 133 -1.84 -4.40 -14.80
CA LYS A 133 -0.90 -5.37 -15.38
C LYS A 133 0.42 -4.74 -15.82
N ASP A 134 0.48 -3.42 -15.93
CA ASP A 134 1.59 -2.70 -16.55
C ASP A 134 2.13 -1.53 -15.72
N LEU A 135 1.51 -1.25 -14.56
CA LEU A 135 1.74 -0.12 -13.65
C LEU A 135 1.31 1.25 -14.19
N ILE A 136 0.67 1.29 -15.35
CA ILE A 136 0.25 2.51 -16.05
C ILE A 136 -1.28 2.58 -16.11
N ASN A 137 -1.91 1.49 -16.55
CA ASN A 137 -3.35 1.38 -16.70
C ASN A 137 -3.94 0.66 -15.49
N TRP A 138 -4.88 1.31 -14.81
CA TRP A 138 -5.43 0.84 -13.55
C TRP A 138 -6.94 0.65 -13.63
N THR A 139 -7.40 -0.48 -13.13
CA THR A 139 -8.79 -0.62 -12.64
C THR A 139 -8.87 -0.05 -11.22
N ARG A 140 -10.06 0.35 -10.78
CA ARG A 140 -10.26 1.09 -9.53
C ARG A 140 -11.57 0.71 -8.84
N ALA A 141 -11.56 0.64 -7.52
CA ALA A 141 -12.75 0.56 -6.67
C ALA A 141 -12.55 1.33 -5.35
N ASN A 142 -13.56 2.07 -4.90
CA ASN A 142 -13.64 2.50 -3.50
C ASN A 142 -14.31 1.40 -2.69
N VAL A 143 -13.69 0.99 -1.59
CA VAL A 143 -14.19 -0.05 -0.70
C VAL A 143 -14.59 0.56 0.62
N ARG A 144 -15.91 0.55 0.89
CA ARG A 144 -16.51 1.09 2.10
C ARG A 144 -16.59 0.03 3.19
N VAL A 145 -15.63 0.04 4.10
CA VAL A 145 -15.54 -0.95 5.20
C VAL A 145 -16.78 -0.87 6.09
N ASP A 146 -17.29 0.33 6.35
CA ASP A 146 -18.51 0.59 7.13
C ASP A 146 -19.80 0.03 6.52
N LYS A 147 -19.77 -0.33 5.22
CA LYS A 147 -20.91 -0.87 4.47
C LYS A 147 -20.68 -2.29 3.98
N ALA A 148 -19.47 -2.84 4.18
CA ALA A 148 -19.10 -4.14 3.65
C ALA A 148 -19.81 -5.28 4.41
N PHE A 149 -20.00 -5.11 5.72
CA PHE A 149 -20.61 -6.09 6.60
C PHE A 149 -21.40 -5.41 7.74
N PRO A 150 -22.46 -6.05 8.28
CA PRO A 150 -23.16 -5.55 9.46
C PRO A 150 -22.23 -5.38 10.67
N GLY A 151 -22.46 -4.34 11.48
CA GLY A 151 -21.70 -4.08 12.71
C GLY A 151 -20.46 -3.20 12.53
N PHE A 152 -20.11 -2.81 11.30
CA PHE A 152 -18.98 -1.93 10.99
C PHE A 152 -19.39 -0.47 10.75
N GLU A 153 -20.65 -0.11 10.93
CA GLU A 153 -21.19 1.23 10.63
C GLU A 153 -20.52 2.34 11.47
N ASN A 154 -20.05 1.95 12.66
CA ASN A 154 -19.46 2.83 13.66
C ASN A 154 -17.92 2.81 13.67
N ILE A 155 -17.26 2.31 12.61
CA ILE A 155 -15.81 2.49 12.50
C ILE A 155 -15.44 3.98 12.45
N GLY A 156 -14.37 4.33 13.16
CA GLY A 156 -13.74 5.64 13.12
C GLY A 156 -12.66 5.77 12.06
N CYS A 157 -12.01 4.67 11.70
CA CYS A 157 -11.04 4.65 10.60
C CYS A 157 -10.93 3.29 9.92
N ALA A 158 -10.43 3.32 8.69
CA ALA A 158 -9.75 2.23 8.00
C ALA A 158 -8.52 2.84 7.30
N TRP A 159 -7.33 2.63 7.85
CA TRP A 159 -6.08 3.31 7.42
C TRP A 159 -4.98 2.32 7.07
N ALA A 160 -4.00 2.80 6.30
CA ALA A 160 -2.77 2.10 5.94
C ALA A 160 -3.05 0.65 5.50
N PRO A 161 -3.84 0.46 4.43
CA PRO A 161 -4.09 -0.88 3.94
C PRO A 161 -2.86 -1.45 3.27
N GLU A 162 -2.55 -2.67 3.62
CA GLU A 162 -1.45 -3.44 3.07
C GLU A 162 -1.95 -4.78 2.55
N THR A 163 -1.24 -5.34 1.57
CA THR A 163 -1.72 -6.48 0.79
C THR A 163 -0.71 -7.60 0.75
N ILE A 164 -1.16 -8.82 1.00
CA ILE A 164 -0.36 -10.04 0.93
C ILE A 164 -1.18 -11.19 0.35
N TYR A 165 -0.54 -12.15 -0.31
CA TYR A 165 -1.22 -13.32 -0.85
C TYR A 165 -1.14 -14.49 0.12
N ASP A 166 -2.29 -14.98 0.56
CA ASP A 166 -2.41 -16.19 1.35
C ASP A 166 -2.38 -17.42 0.43
N THR A 167 -1.25 -18.12 0.42
CA THR A 167 -1.05 -19.31 -0.42
C THR A 167 -1.89 -20.51 0.02
N GLN A 168 -2.26 -20.60 1.30
CA GLN A 168 -3.10 -21.69 1.82
C GLN A 168 -4.56 -21.50 1.42
N LYS A 169 -5.06 -20.26 1.48
CA LYS A 169 -6.43 -19.90 1.04
C LYS A 169 -6.54 -19.60 -0.44
N LYS A 170 -5.40 -19.40 -1.11
CA LYS A 170 -5.29 -18.96 -2.50
C LYS A 170 -6.01 -17.64 -2.77
N LYS A 171 -5.97 -16.72 -1.80
CA LYS A 171 -6.66 -15.42 -1.86
C LYS A 171 -5.73 -14.28 -1.47
N LEU A 172 -5.98 -13.11 -2.04
CA LEU A 172 -5.40 -11.88 -1.52
C LEU A 172 -6.05 -11.54 -0.18
N MET A 173 -5.22 -11.10 0.75
CA MET A 173 -5.61 -10.56 2.04
C MET A 173 -5.20 -9.09 2.07
N VAL A 174 -6.10 -8.24 2.55
CA VAL A 174 -5.76 -6.88 2.97
C VAL A 174 -5.73 -6.85 4.49
N HIS A 175 -4.71 -6.23 5.08
CA HIS A 175 -4.69 -5.86 6.49
C HIS A 175 -4.56 -4.35 6.62
N PHE A 176 -5.17 -3.79 7.66
CA PHE A 176 -5.28 -2.35 7.82
C PHE A 176 -5.54 -1.99 9.29
N THR A 177 -5.22 -0.74 9.62
CA THR A 177 -5.55 -0.16 10.91
C THR A 177 -7.03 0.19 10.97
N MET A 178 -7.71 -0.24 12.04
CA MET A 178 -9.11 0.09 12.26
C MET A 178 -9.38 0.38 13.75
N ARG A 179 -10.34 1.27 14.00
CA ARG A 179 -10.96 1.46 15.32
C ARG A 179 -12.46 1.65 15.19
N PHE A 180 -13.18 1.38 16.27
CA PHE A 180 -14.58 1.79 16.43
C PHE A 180 -14.66 3.13 17.16
N GLY A 181 -15.49 4.05 16.66
CA GLY A 181 -15.60 5.42 17.19
C GLY A 181 -14.23 6.07 17.37
N ASN A 182 -13.96 6.55 18.58
CA ASN A 182 -12.67 7.11 18.98
C ASN A 182 -11.89 6.17 19.94
N GLY A 183 -12.08 4.85 19.78
CA GLY A 183 -11.38 3.83 20.57
C GLY A 183 -9.91 3.63 20.14
N ARG A 184 -9.30 2.54 20.62
CA ARG A 184 -7.92 2.18 20.25
C ARG A 184 -7.84 1.73 18.78
N ASN A 185 -6.78 2.16 18.12
CA ASN A 185 -6.43 1.63 16.81
C ASN A 185 -5.78 0.25 16.99
N ARG A 186 -6.19 -0.71 16.16
CA ARG A 186 -5.65 -2.07 16.12
C ARG A 186 -5.55 -2.53 14.67
N LEU A 187 -4.82 -3.62 14.44
CA LEU A 187 -4.65 -4.22 13.12
C LEU A 187 -5.71 -5.29 12.86
N TYR A 188 -6.42 -5.15 11.74
CA TYR A 188 -7.41 -6.11 11.26
C TYR A 188 -7.04 -6.61 9.88
N TYR A 189 -7.56 -7.78 9.49
CA TYR A 189 -7.42 -8.31 8.14
C TYR A 189 -8.76 -8.76 7.57
N SER A 190 -8.86 -8.77 6.24
CA SER A 190 -9.99 -9.30 5.47
C SER A 190 -9.48 -9.88 4.15
N TYR A 191 -10.10 -10.95 3.66
CA TYR A 191 -9.82 -11.43 2.30
C TYR A 191 -10.57 -10.58 1.28
N VAL A 192 -9.98 -10.41 0.11
CA VAL A 192 -10.56 -9.64 -1.00
C VAL A 192 -10.95 -10.57 -2.15
N ASN A 193 -11.95 -10.16 -2.92
CA ASN A 193 -12.36 -10.92 -4.10
C ASN A 193 -11.30 -10.86 -5.21
N ASP A 194 -11.32 -11.82 -6.14
CA ASP A 194 -10.33 -11.94 -7.22
C ASP A 194 -10.26 -10.70 -8.15
N ALA A 195 -11.37 -9.96 -8.28
CA ALA A 195 -11.42 -8.72 -9.05
C ALA A 195 -10.76 -7.53 -8.33
N PHE A 196 -10.39 -7.70 -7.05
CA PHE A 196 -9.80 -6.69 -6.19
C PHE A 196 -10.66 -5.43 -6.05
N THR A 197 -11.97 -5.63 -5.82
CA THR A 197 -12.97 -4.56 -5.80
C THR A 197 -13.80 -4.51 -4.52
N LYS A 198 -13.71 -5.53 -3.66
CA LYS A 198 -14.45 -5.59 -2.39
C LYS A 198 -13.79 -6.55 -1.40
N LEU A 199 -14.09 -6.32 -0.12
CA LEU A 199 -13.87 -7.29 0.93
C LEU A 199 -14.83 -8.48 0.75
N GLU A 200 -14.35 -9.68 1.02
CA GLU A 200 -15.08 -10.94 0.92
C GLU A 200 -15.35 -11.56 2.31
N THR A 201 -14.56 -11.20 3.32
CA THR A 201 -14.78 -11.63 4.71
C THR A 201 -14.86 -10.44 5.66
N GLU A 202 -15.60 -10.60 6.75
CA GLU A 202 -15.60 -9.63 7.84
C GLU A 202 -14.17 -9.35 8.33
N PRO A 203 -13.80 -8.09 8.59
CA PRO A 203 -12.53 -7.76 9.23
C PRO A 203 -12.35 -8.47 10.57
N LYS A 204 -11.23 -9.15 10.75
CA LYS A 204 -10.86 -9.87 11.98
C LYS A 204 -9.58 -9.30 12.57
N LEU A 205 -9.48 -9.29 13.89
CA LEU A 205 -8.25 -8.87 14.57
C LEU A 205 -7.09 -9.75 14.10
N LEU A 206 -6.01 -9.12 13.62
CA LEU A 206 -4.82 -9.80 13.09
C LEU A 206 -3.86 -10.19 14.21
N PHE A 207 -3.64 -9.27 15.13
CA PHE A 207 -2.66 -9.36 16.20
C PHE A 207 -3.17 -8.59 17.42
N GLU A 208 -2.92 -9.11 18.61
CA GLU A 208 -3.26 -8.44 19.87
C GLU A 208 -1.97 -8.00 20.59
N TYR A 209 -1.79 -6.69 20.71
CA TYR A 209 -0.70 -6.12 21.48
C TYR A 209 -0.90 -6.39 22.98
N PRO A 210 0.15 -6.73 23.76
CA PRO A 210 0.02 -7.14 25.16
C PRO A 210 -0.40 -6.03 26.15
N LYS A 211 -0.55 -4.78 25.68
CA LYS A 211 -0.98 -3.61 26.45
C LYS A 211 -2.19 -2.97 25.78
N ASP A 212 -3.05 -2.31 26.55
CA ASP A 212 -4.20 -1.56 26.01
C ASP A 212 -3.79 -0.17 25.46
N ILE A 213 -3.02 -0.20 24.37
CA ILE A 213 -2.56 0.97 23.62
C ILE A 213 -2.98 0.86 22.15
N SER A 214 -2.80 1.94 21.40
CA SER A 214 -2.95 1.89 19.94
C SER A 214 -1.70 1.30 19.30
N TYR A 215 -1.90 0.50 18.25
CA TYR A 215 -0.87 0.03 17.34
C TYR A 215 -1.43 0.05 15.91
N ILE A 216 -0.64 0.56 14.98
CA ILE A 216 -1.07 0.94 13.63
C ILE A 216 -0.07 0.45 12.59
N ASP A 217 -0.41 0.67 11.32
CA ASP A 217 0.42 0.52 10.11
C ASP A 217 1.25 -0.75 10.15
N GLY A 218 0.60 -1.88 9.84
CA GLY A 218 1.22 -3.18 9.93
C GLY A 218 1.64 -3.73 8.58
N ASP A 219 2.91 -4.08 8.42
CA ASP A 219 3.52 -4.70 7.23
C ASP A 219 3.97 -6.13 7.49
N ILE A 220 3.61 -7.05 6.58
CA ILE A 220 3.92 -8.48 6.73
C ILE A 220 4.94 -8.90 5.68
N ALA A 221 6.16 -9.20 6.12
CA ALA A 221 7.16 -9.87 5.31
C ALA A 221 7.11 -11.39 5.54
N GLN A 222 6.92 -12.16 4.47
CA GLN A 222 7.09 -13.62 4.52
C GLN A 222 8.56 -14.00 4.28
N VAL A 223 9.15 -14.76 5.22
CA VAL A 223 10.55 -15.18 5.20
C VAL A 223 10.61 -16.68 5.44
N GLY A 224 10.79 -17.45 4.37
CA GLY A 224 10.59 -18.90 4.42
C GLY A 224 9.16 -19.22 4.86
N ASP A 225 9.02 -19.98 5.95
CA ASP A 225 7.73 -20.39 6.50
C ASP A 225 7.19 -19.45 7.60
N LYS A 226 7.92 -18.35 7.90
CA LYS A 226 7.55 -17.39 8.94
C LYS A 226 6.97 -16.11 8.34
N PHE A 227 6.04 -15.51 9.08
CA PHE A 227 5.48 -14.19 8.81
C PHE A 227 5.96 -13.22 9.88
N HIS A 228 6.70 -12.19 9.46
CA HIS A 228 7.14 -11.09 10.30
C HIS A 228 6.18 -9.91 10.10
N LEU A 229 5.35 -9.64 11.11
CA LEU A 229 4.49 -8.45 11.15
C LEU A 229 5.27 -7.32 11.82
N PHE A 230 5.72 -6.35 11.05
CA PHE A 230 6.18 -5.06 11.55
C PHE A 230 5.00 -4.15 11.77
N TYR A 231 5.01 -3.35 12.83
CA TYR A 231 3.92 -2.43 13.12
C TYR A 231 4.40 -1.28 14.01
N VAL A 232 3.63 -0.20 14.01
CA VAL A 232 3.89 0.97 14.83
C VAL A 232 3.26 0.76 16.20
N ALA A 233 4.06 0.83 17.25
CA ALA A 233 3.59 0.72 18.63
C ALA A 233 3.58 2.10 19.30
N HIS A 234 2.43 2.56 19.79
CA HIS A 234 2.35 3.79 20.60
C HIS A 234 2.71 3.49 22.08
N ASP A 235 3.84 2.80 22.29
CA ASP A 235 4.34 2.34 23.59
C ASP A 235 5.47 3.26 24.08
N GLY A 236 5.14 4.53 24.30
CA GLY A 236 6.11 5.61 24.50
C GLY A 236 6.20 6.49 23.26
N THR A 237 7.43 6.84 22.84
CA THR A 237 7.64 7.44 21.51
C THR A 237 7.23 6.40 20.46
N PRO A 238 6.31 6.74 19.53
CA PRO A 238 5.92 5.81 18.47
C PRO A 238 7.12 5.36 17.64
N GLY A 239 7.20 4.05 17.39
CA GLY A 239 8.28 3.42 16.65
C GLY A 239 7.88 2.03 16.16
N ILE A 240 8.82 1.32 15.54
CA ILE A 240 8.54 0.04 14.88
C ILE A 240 8.89 -1.13 15.81
N LYS A 241 7.92 -2.00 16.04
CA LYS A 241 8.14 -3.31 16.66
C LYS A 241 7.74 -4.42 15.69
N GLN A 242 8.06 -5.66 16.04
CA GLN A 242 7.62 -6.82 15.28
C GLN A 242 6.87 -7.85 16.13
N ALA A 243 6.12 -8.70 15.45
CA ALA A 243 5.60 -9.96 15.98
C ALA A 243 5.76 -11.03 14.89
N VAL A 244 6.00 -12.28 15.30
CA VAL A 244 6.35 -13.36 14.35
C VAL A 244 5.39 -14.53 14.49
N SER A 245 4.96 -15.11 13.37
CA SER A 245 4.09 -16.29 13.35
C SER A 245 4.49 -17.32 12.29
N ASP A 246 4.06 -18.56 12.49
CA ASP A 246 4.00 -19.63 11.48
C ASP A 246 2.71 -19.57 10.62
N SER A 247 1.76 -18.72 10.99
CA SER A 247 0.46 -18.55 10.35
C SER A 247 0.24 -17.08 10.01
N LEU A 248 -0.22 -16.81 8.79
CA LEU A 248 -0.45 -15.45 8.31
C LEU A 248 -1.49 -14.69 9.13
N THR A 249 -2.45 -15.38 9.75
CA THR A 249 -3.64 -14.73 10.34
C THR A 249 -3.82 -14.99 11.83
N SER A 250 -2.85 -15.64 12.48
CA SER A 250 -2.97 -16.04 13.89
C SER A 250 -1.61 -16.36 14.48
N GLY A 251 -1.52 -16.47 15.81
CA GLY A 251 -0.33 -17.03 16.47
C GLY A 251 0.90 -16.12 16.51
N TYR A 252 0.75 -14.84 16.16
CA TYR A 252 1.82 -13.85 16.27
C TYR A 252 2.36 -13.74 17.69
N VAL A 253 3.63 -14.07 17.85
CA VAL A 253 4.38 -13.94 19.10
C VAL A 253 5.00 -12.55 19.14
N TYR A 254 4.61 -11.77 20.15
CA TYR A 254 5.09 -10.42 20.40
C TYR A 254 6.61 -10.37 20.69
N ASP A 255 7.31 -9.45 20.05
CA ASP A 255 8.68 -9.06 20.39
C ASP A 255 8.68 -7.65 21.02
N PRO A 256 9.18 -7.47 22.25
CA PRO A 256 9.25 -6.15 22.88
C PRO A 256 10.32 -5.22 22.30
N ALA A 257 11.27 -5.73 21.51
CA ALA A 257 12.36 -4.94 20.96
C ALA A 257 11.88 -3.94 19.88
N TRP A 258 12.52 -2.77 19.86
CA TRP A 258 12.38 -1.82 18.75
C TRP A 258 13.24 -2.28 17.57
N CYS A 259 12.64 -2.26 16.38
CA CYS A 259 13.33 -2.59 15.12
C CYS A 259 13.98 -1.36 14.51
N ASP A 260 13.47 -0.16 14.80
CA ASP A 260 14.01 1.10 14.36
C ASP A 260 14.95 1.74 15.40
N PRO A 261 16.04 2.38 14.96
CA PRO A 261 16.96 3.14 15.83
C PRO A 261 16.52 4.61 16.02
N GLU A 262 15.36 5.03 15.52
CA GLU A 262 15.00 6.46 15.44
C GLU A 262 14.58 7.01 16.81
N PRO A 263 15.25 8.07 17.33
CA PRO A 263 14.89 8.65 18.63
C PRO A 263 13.60 9.49 18.60
N LYS A 264 13.12 9.84 17.42
CA LYS A 264 11.87 10.58 17.21
C LYS A 264 10.76 9.64 16.75
N ALA A 265 9.53 10.16 16.77
CA ALA A 265 8.40 9.35 16.38
C ALA A 265 8.49 8.94 14.91
N CYS A 266 8.29 7.65 14.64
CA CYS A 266 8.18 7.12 13.29
C CYS A 266 6.98 6.17 13.13
N GLU A 267 6.55 5.94 11.90
CA GLU A 267 5.41 5.11 11.51
C GLU A 267 5.64 4.37 10.19
N ALA A 268 4.59 3.76 9.62
CA ALA A 268 4.58 3.21 8.26
C ALA A 268 5.76 2.27 7.91
N PRO A 269 5.95 1.15 8.63
CA PRO A 269 6.98 0.19 8.27
C PRO A 269 6.68 -0.40 6.89
N ASN A 270 7.72 -0.63 6.09
CA ASN A 270 7.65 -1.53 4.94
C ASN A 270 8.95 -2.31 4.82
N ALA A 271 8.85 -3.64 4.74
CA ALA A 271 9.99 -4.53 4.62
C ALA A 271 10.08 -5.17 3.23
N TRP A 272 11.21 -4.99 2.53
CA TRP A 272 11.46 -5.65 1.25
C TRP A 272 12.81 -6.37 1.23
N LYS A 273 12.86 -7.44 0.44
CA LYS A 273 14.10 -8.21 0.21
C LYS A 273 14.98 -7.50 -0.81
N ARG A 274 16.29 -7.48 -0.57
CA ARG A 274 17.27 -7.15 -1.60
C ARG A 274 17.37 -8.29 -2.62
N ILE A 275 17.13 -7.97 -3.89
CA ILE A 275 17.21 -8.88 -5.02
C ILE A 275 18.55 -9.64 -4.97
N GLY A 276 18.48 -10.96 -4.97
CA GLY A 276 19.64 -11.84 -5.02
C GLY A 276 20.38 -11.99 -3.69
N GLN A 277 19.84 -11.48 -2.57
CA GLN A 277 20.48 -11.53 -1.26
C GLN A 277 19.51 -12.02 -0.18
N ASN A 278 20.03 -12.71 0.84
CA ASN A 278 19.26 -13.05 2.04
C ASN A 278 19.30 -11.89 3.04
N LYS A 279 18.79 -10.74 2.61
CA LYS A 279 18.89 -9.47 3.31
C LYS A 279 17.66 -8.61 3.02
N TRP A 280 17.14 -7.97 4.04
CA TRP A 280 15.92 -7.16 3.97
C TRP A 280 16.20 -5.75 4.46
N VAL A 281 15.51 -4.80 3.85
CA VAL A 281 15.50 -3.41 4.29
C VAL A 281 14.13 -3.15 4.91
N LEU A 282 14.13 -2.58 6.10
CA LEU A 282 12.97 -2.01 6.78
C LEU A 282 13.03 -0.50 6.60
N MET A 283 12.05 0.07 5.88
CA MET A 283 11.82 1.51 5.78
C MET A 283 10.73 1.92 6.76
N TYR A 284 10.80 3.15 7.26
CA TYR A 284 9.78 3.76 8.11
C TYR A 284 9.73 5.27 7.91
N ASP A 285 8.54 5.84 8.09
CA ASP A 285 8.22 7.27 7.97
C ASP A 285 8.56 8.00 9.27
N ILE A 286 9.50 8.95 9.25
CA ILE A 286 9.89 9.72 10.44
C ILE A 286 9.16 11.07 10.44
N TYR A 287 7.93 11.05 10.94
CA TYR A 287 7.11 12.26 11.09
C TYR A 287 7.46 13.14 12.30
N GLY A 288 8.28 12.62 13.22
CA GLY A 288 8.69 13.35 14.43
C GLY A 288 9.79 14.40 14.24
N ILE A 289 10.20 14.67 13.00
CA ILE A 289 11.24 15.64 12.63
C ILE A 289 10.74 16.61 11.57
N ASP A 290 11.37 17.78 11.47
CA ASP A 290 11.12 18.79 10.46
C ASP A 290 12.46 19.23 9.82
N PRO A 291 12.66 19.06 8.50
CA PRO A 291 11.73 18.41 7.57
C PRO A 291 11.55 16.92 7.87
N HIS A 292 10.36 16.42 7.55
CA HIS A 292 10.03 14.99 7.52
C HIS A 292 11.05 14.19 6.67
N ASN A 293 11.29 12.91 7.01
CA ASN A 293 12.13 12.03 6.18
C ASN A 293 11.79 10.53 6.36
N PHE A 294 12.27 9.66 5.46
CA PHE A 294 12.29 8.21 5.67
C PHE A 294 13.59 7.76 6.34
N GLY A 295 13.47 6.84 7.29
CA GLY A 295 14.56 6.11 7.90
C GLY A 295 14.63 4.67 7.40
N PHE A 296 15.81 4.07 7.51
CA PHE A 296 16.07 2.74 6.98
C PHE A 296 16.91 1.93 7.95
N SER A 297 16.57 0.65 8.08
CA SER A 297 17.40 -0.35 8.74
C SER A 297 17.52 -1.61 7.88
N GLU A 298 18.57 -2.39 8.08
CA GLU A 298 18.82 -3.61 7.34
C GLU A 298 18.98 -4.81 8.27
N THR A 299 18.41 -5.95 7.87
CA THR A 299 18.50 -7.19 8.64
C THR A 299 18.72 -8.41 7.75
N THR A 300 19.32 -9.45 8.33
CA THR A 300 19.47 -10.78 7.71
C THR A 300 18.86 -11.89 8.58
N ASP A 301 18.53 -11.58 9.84
CA ASP A 301 18.08 -12.51 10.86
C ASP A 301 16.75 -12.11 11.51
N PHE A 302 16.22 -10.92 11.16
CA PHE A 302 15.03 -10.31 11.75
C PHE A 302 15.11 -10.16 13.27
N LYS A 303 16.32 -9.97 13.79
CA LYS A 303 16.60 -9.72 15.22
C LYS A 303 17.52 -8.54 15.38
N THR A 304 18.53 -8.46 14.52
CA THR A 304 19.51 -7.40 14.48
C THR A 304 19.21 -6.48 13.31
N PHE A 305 18.98 -5.21 13.59
CA PHE A 305 18.69 -4.17 12.60
C PHE A 305 19.84 -3.17 12.55
N THR A 306 20.51 -3.10 11.41
CA THR A 306 21.62 -2.18 11.16
C THR A 306 21.07 -0.88 10.61
N ASN A 307 21.28 0.23 11.32
CA ASN A 307 20.85 1.56 10.89
C ASN A 307 21.54 1.94 9.58
N LEU A 308 20.75 2.24 8.54
CA LEU A 308 21.22 2.71 7.24
C LEU A 308 21.14 4.25 7.11
N GLY A 309 20.62 4.93 8.12
CA GLY A 309 20.37 6.37 8.16
C GLY A 309 19.05 6.74 7.47
N ARG A 310 18.86 8.05 7.31
CA ARG A 310 17.70 8.62 6.59
C ARG A 310 18.04 8.81 5.12
N PHE A 311 17.05 9.09 4.27
CA PHE A 311 17.35 9.48 2.89
C PHE A 311 18.31 10.68 2.87
N ASN A 312 19.29 10.62 1.97
CA ASN A 312 20.34 11.61 1.73
C ASN A 312 21.35 11.82 2.87
N GLU A 313 21.00 11.49 4.11
CA GLU A 313 21.90 11.48 5.27
C GLU A 313 22.68 10.16 5.38
N GLY A 314 22.06 9.05 4.97
CA GLY A 314 22.63 7.70 4.99
C GLY A 314 23.05 7.19 3.61
N VAL A 315 23.02 5.86 3.45
CA VAL A 315 23.36 5.20 2.16
C VAL A 315 22.23 5.28 1.13
N MET A 316 20.99 5.46 1.59
CA MET A 316 19.81 5.59 0.73
C MET A 316 19.72 7.03 0.19
N LYS A 317 19.48 7.20 -1.11
CA LYS A 317 19.48 8.50 -1.79
C LYS A 317 18.19 8.73 -2.58
N THR A 318 17.77 9.99 -2.66
CA THR A 318 16.67 10.42 -3.53
C THR A 318 17.18 11.28 -4.69
N VAL A 319 16.49 11.24 -5.82
CA VAL A 319 16.71 12.10 -6.99
C VAL A 319 15.38 12.61 -7.51
N ASN A 320 15.31 13.91 -7.78
CA ASN A 320 14.12 14.62 -8.28
C ASN A 320 12.92 14.65 -7.34
N PHE A 321 13.08 14.29 -6.06
CA PHE A 321 12.04 14.52 -5.06
C PHE A 321 11.98 16.02 -4.75
N THR A 322 10.78 16.59 -4.79
CA THR A 322 10.50 18.01 -4.58
C THR A 322 10.12 18.31 -3.14
N THR A 323 9.54 17.33 -2.44
CA THR A 323 9.20 17.39 -1.01
C THR A 323 9.49 16.06 -0.33
N ALA A 324 9.36 16.02 1.00
CA ALA A 324 9.58 14.80 1.76
C ALA A 324 8.48 13.77 1.45
N PRO A 325 8.83 12.54 1.01
CA PRO A 325 7.85 11.49 0.76
C PRO A 325 7.28 10.96 2.08
N LYS A 326 6.01 10.58 2.11
CA LYS A 326 5.36 9.96 3.28
C LYS A 326 4.84 8.57 2.97
N HIS A 327 4.65 7.76 4.01
CA HIS A 327 4.16 6.35 4.02
C HIS A 327 4.17 5.68 2.64
N GLY A 328 5.04 4.70 2.43
CA GLY A 328 5.16 4.05 1.13
C GLY A 328 5.55 2.58 1.21
N ALA A 329 5.56 1.94 0.05
CA ALA A 329 5.96 0.55 -0.09
C ALA A 329 6.89 0.33 -1.28
N VAL A 330 7.83 -0.61 -1.14
CA VAL A 330 8.80 -0.96 -2.18
C VAL A 330 8.55 -2.38 -2.69
N ILE A 331 8.46 -2.54 -4.01
CA ILE A 331 8.40 -3.86 -4.66
C ILE A 331 9.50 -4.02 -5.71
N PRO A 332 9.95 -5.26 -5.97
CA PRO A 332 10.88 -5.52 -7.06
C PRO A 332 10.17 -5.55 -8.41
N LEU A 333 10.86 -5.06 -9.43
CA LEU A 333 10.46 -5.07 -10.83
C LEU A 333 11.51 -5.80 -11.68
N THR A 334 11.06 -6.34 -12.81
CA THR A 334 11.97 -6.68 -13.91
C THR A 334 12.50 -5.40 -14.55
N PRO A 335 13.71 -5.43 -15.16
CA PRO A 335 14.23 -4.28 -15.89
C PRO A 335 13.29 -3.77 -17.01
N ALA A 336 12.54 -4.67 -17.66
CA ALA A 336 11.59 -4.32 -18.71
C ALA A 336 10.37 -3.56 -18.18
N GLU A 337 9.86 -3.92 -17.00
CA GLU A 337 8.75 -3.20 -16.37
C GLU A 337 9.17 -1.81 -15.89
N ALA A 338 10.36 -1.71 -15.29
CA ALA A 338 10.90 -0.43 -14.86
C ALA A 338 11.21 0.49 -16.06
N ARG A 339 11.79 -0.04 -17.14
CA ARG A 339 11.99 0.71 -18.39
C ARG A 339 10.67 1.21 -18.99
N ARG A 340 9.63 0.37 -19.00
CA ARG A 340 8.30 0.78 -19.48
C ARG A 340 7.74 1.97 -18.67
N LEU A 341 7.91 1.96 -17.34
CA LEU A 341 7.52 3.09 -16.49
C LEU A 341 8.35 4.33 -16.77
N ALA A 342 9.67 4.19 -16.85
CA ALA A 342 10.59 5.28 -17.17
C ALA A 342 10.26 5.94 -18.51
N ASP A 343 10.02 5.14 -19.55
CA ASP A 343 9.65 5.62 -20.89
C ASP A 343 8.29 6.34 -20.88
N HIS A 344 7.29 5.78 -20.19
CA HIS A 344 5.96 6.39 -20.09
C HIS A 344 6.01 7.78 -19.44
N TRP A 345 6.78 7.91 -18.35
CA TRP A 345 6.96 9.15 -17.61
C TRP A 345 8.11 10.02 -18.11
N LYS A 346 8.73 9.65 -19.24
CA LYS A 346 9.83 10.39 -19.90
C LYS A 346 11.00 10.70 -18.95
N LEU A 347 11.36 9.74 -18.10
CA LEU A 347 12.48 9.90 -17.19
C LEU A 347 13.78 9.98 -18.01
N ALA A 348 14.43 11.15 -18.00
CA ALA A 348 15.51 11.50 -18.93
C ALA A 348 16.74 10.56 -18.88
N SER A 349 16.91 9.81 -17.80
CA SER A 349 17.95 8.79 -17.66
C SER A 349 17.53 7.67 -16.71
N TYR A 350 17.16 6.51 -17.28
CA TYR A 350 16.91 5.26 -16.55
C TYR A 350 17.63 4.04 -17.17
#